data_AF-R7YIU6-F1
#
_entry.id   AF-R7YIU6-F1
#
_cell.length_a   1.000
_cell.length_b   1.000
_cell.length_c   1.000
_cell.angle_alpha   90.00
_cell.angle_beta   90.00
_cell.angle_gamma   90.00
#
_symmetry.space_group_name_H-M   'P 1'
#
loop_
_entity.id
_entity.type
_entity.pdbx_description
1 polymer ?
#
loop_
_entity_poly.entity_id
_entity_poly.type
_entity_poly.pdbx_seq_one_letter_code
_entity_poly.pdbx_strand_id
1 'polypeptide(L)'
;MKLTSALLALLSLLTTALALPQASPPYPGTTPAPWPTLNRTTPYFNLVTSVRNISPTNFGFTNLYLHAYHSGAGLNDAVLLADRTRAARGFLNGTYAVFNLGGPFSYGMRTGYVPYGSWGPAYLNAGTGERGFAISDGRFVRVDGNFGGWMGIVCDWWRNVPQLFMR
;
A
#
# COMPACT_ATOMS: atom_id res chain seq x y z
N MET A 1 -61.96 21.85 -12.66
CA MET A 1 -60.78 22.66 -13.05
C MET A 1 -59.90 22.78 -11.80
N LYS A 2 -58.66 22.29 -11.69
CA LYS A 2 -57.66 21.77 -12.63
C LYS A 2 -56.85 20.67 -11.92
N LEU A 3 -56.45 19.64 -12.67
CA LEU A 3 -55.39 18.69 -12.32
C LEU A 3 -54.02 19.37 -12.40
N THR A 4 -53.13 19.09 -11.45
CA THR A 4 -51.66 19.22 -11.58
C THR A 4 -51.00 18.44 -10.43
N SER A 5 -49.89 17.71 -10.52
CA SER A 5 -49.15 17.01 -11.58
C SER A 5 -48.16 16.14 -10.81
N ALA A 6 -48.04 14.86 -11.15
CA ALA A 6 -46.96 14.01 -10.66
C ALA A 6 -45.61 14.48 -11.23
N LEU A 7 -44.54 14.47 -10.44
CA LEU A 7 -43.19 14.33 -10.99
C LEU A 7 -42.30 13.57 -10.00
N LEU A 8 -42.00 12.33 -10.37
CA LEU A 8 -40.91 11.53 -9.86
C LEU A 8 -39.58 12.27 -10.04
N ALA A 9 -38.72 12.26 -9.04
CA ALA A 9 -37.28 12.46 -9.23
C ALA A 9 -36.51 11.41 -8.43
N LEU A 10 -35.88 10.53 -9.21
CA LEU A 10 -35.04 9.37 -8.89
C LEU A 10 -34.13 9.51 -7.67
N LEU A 11 -34.10 8.44 -6.86
CA LEU A 11 -32.93 8.01 -6.08
C LEU A 11 -31.73 7.84 -7.03
N SER A 12 -30.78 8.77 -7.01
CA SER A 12 -29.43 8.47 -7.49
C SER A 12 -28.63 7.87 -6.34
N LEU A 13 -28.75 6.56 -6.15
CA LEU A 13 -27.78 5.77 -5.41
C LEU A 13 -26.45 5.84 -6.18
N LEU A 14 -25.61 6.80 -5.80
CA LEU A 14 -24.20 6.80 -6.19
C LEU A 14 -23.54 5.67 -5.39
N THR A 15 -23.52 4.46 -5.94
CA THR A 15 -22.65 3.39 -5.46
C THR A 15 -21.22 3.83 -5.74
N THR A 16 -20.59 4.48 -4.76
CA THR A 16 -19.14 4.52 -4.66
C THR A 16 -18.67 3.07 -4.60
N ALA A 17 -18.15 2.58 -5.72
CA ALA A 17 -17.43 1.32 -5.76
C ALA A 17 -16.22 1.47 -4.83
N LEU A 18 -16.38 1.05 -3.58
CA LEU A 18 -15.25 0.74 -2.71
C LEU A 18 -14.50 -0.38 -3.41
N ALA A 19 -13.35 -0.06 -4.01
CA ALA A 19 -12.42 -1.06 -4.49
C ALA A 19 -12.06 -1.93 -3.28
N LEU A 20 -12.68 -3.11 -3.20
CA LEU A 20 -12.31 -4.14 -2.25
C LEU A 20 -10.85 -4.52 -2.53
N PRO A 21 -10.06 -4.91 -1.52
CA PRO A 21 -8.81 -5.60 -1.78
C PRO A 21 -9.15 -6.87 -2.59
N GLN A 22 -8.79 -6.85 -3.88
CA GLN A 22 -9.09 -7.95 -4.78
C GLN A 22 -7.97 -8.99 -4.70
N ALA A 23 -8.27 -10.16 -4.13
CA ALA A 23 -7.63 -11.39 -4.57
C ALA A 23 -8.33 -11.80 -5.87
N SER A 24 -7.72 -11.53 -7.02
CA SER A 24 -8.22 -12.06 -8.30
C SER A 24 -7.99 -13.57 -8.34
N PRO A 25 -8.96 -14.37 -8.83
CA PRO A 25 -8.73 -15.80 -9.05
C PRO A 25 -7.57 -16.01 -10.03
N PRO A 26 -6.76 -17.07 -9.84
CA PRO A 26 -5.66 -17.37 -10.75
C PRO A 26 -6.19 -17.61 -12.17
N TYR A 27 -5.54 -17.01 -13.17
CA TYR A 27 -5.88 -17.17 -14.58
C TYR A 27 -5.63 -18.63 -15.01
N PRO A 28 -6.61 -19.32 -15.63
CA PRO A 28 -6.41 -20.68 -16.11
C PRO A 28 -5.44 -20.66 -17.32
N GLY A 29 -4.29 -21.29 -17.18
CA GLY A 29 -3.38 -21.56 -18.32
C GLY A 29 -1.97 -20.98 -18.22
N THR A 30 -1.66 -20.18 -17.19
CA THR A 30 -0.27 -19.87 -16.84
C THR A 30 0.08 -20.64 -15.59
N THR A 31 0.95 -21.65 -15.68
CA THR A 31 1.71 -22.05 -14.49
C THR A 31 2.41 -20.79 -14.00
N PRO A 32 2.16 -20.32 -12.76
CA PRO A 32 2.93 -19.21 -12.22
C PRO A 32 4.40 -19.60 -12.39
N ALA A 33 5.21 -18.71 -12.97
CA ALA A 33 6.65 -18.91 -12.99
C ALA A 33 7.06 -19.38 -11.59
N PRO A 34 7.79 -20.50 -11.45
CA PRO A 34 8.15 -21.02 -10.14
C PRO A 34 8.75 -19.86 -9.36
N TRP A 35 8.09 -19.54 -8.25
CA TRP A 35 8.50 -18.50 -7.34
C TRP A 35 10.02 -18.56 -7.21
N PRO A 36 10.78 -17.45 -7.34
CA PRO A 36 12.14 -17.48 -6.83
C PRO A 36 12.00 -17.96 -5.39
N THR A 37 12.63 -19.07 -5.03
CA THR A 37 12.46 -19.72 -3.73
C THR A 37 12.68 -18.63 -2.69
N LEU A 38 11.59 -18.14 -2.08
CA LEU A 38 11.66 -16.96 -1.24
C LEU A 38 12.37 -17.38 0.03
N ASN A 39 13.68 -17.11 0.09
CA ASN A 39 14.50 -17.45 1.25
C ASN A 39 14.24 -16.43 2.35
N ARG A 40 13.12 -16.62 3.03
CA ARG A 40 12.66 -15.73 4.08
C ARG A 40 13.71 -15.62 5.18
N THR A 41 14.31 -14.44 5.33
CA THR A 41 15.32 -14.12 6.35
C THR A 41 14.71 -13.57 7.64
N THR A 42 13.43 -13.19 7.66
CA THR A 42 12.72 -12.71 8.86
C THR A 42 11.38 -13.42 9.07
N PRO A 43 10.83 -13.48 10.30
CA PRO A 43 9.42 -13.78 10.50
C PRO A 43 8.52 -12.82 9.70
N TYR A 44 7.26 -13.21 9.53
CA TYR A 44 6.26 -12.30 8.98
C TYR A 44 6.03 -11.11 9.91
N PHE A 45 5.88 -9.93 9.33
CA PHE A 45 5.61 -8.69 10.05
C PHE A 45 4.54 -7.87 9.32
N ASN A 46 3.92 -6.95 10.06
CA ASN A 46 3.12 -5.88 9.49
C ASN A 46 3.88 -4.57 9.74
N LEU A 47 3.85 -3.67 8.77
CA LEU A 47 4.37 -2.32 8.96
C LEU A 47 3.28 -1.44 9.58
N VAL A 48 3.65 -0.71 10.63
CA VAL A 48 2.77 0.20 11.36
C VAL A 48 3.47 1.55 11.53
N THR A 49 2.71 2.62 11.38
CA THR A 49 3.24 3.97 11.54
C THR A 49 3.37 4.36 13.00
N SER A 50 4.45 5.08 13.30
CA SER A 50 4.62 5.82 14.54
C SER A 50 5.08 7.22 14.19
N VAL A 51 4.38 8.23 14.71
CA VAL A 51 4.72 9.63 14.47
C VAL A 51 5.87 10.02 15.39
N ARG A 52 6.96 10.53 14.80
CA ARG A 52 8.17 10.93 15.56
C ARG A 52 7.92 12.13 16.49
N ASN A 53 7.23 13.15 16.00
CA ASN A 53 6.91 14.37 16.75
C ASN A 53 5.39 14.56 16.75
N ILE A 54 4.72 14.13 17.82
CA ILE A 54 3.27 14.20 17.94
C ILE A 54 2.83 15.66 18.09
N SER A 55 1.81 16.03 17.32
CA SER A 55 1.14 17.32 17.33
C SER A 55 -0.36 17.13 17.05
N PRO A 56 -1.21 18.11 17.36
CA PRO A 56 -2.66 18.01 17.09
C PRO A 56 -2.99 17.72 15.63
N THR A 57 -2.13 18.13 14.68
CA THR A 57 -2.36 17.98 13.24
C THR A 57 -1.90 16.64 12.69
N ASN A 58 -1.12 15.85 13.45
CA ASN A 58 -0.58 14.58 12.96
C ASN A 58 -0.82 13.37 13.89
N PHE A 59 -1.48 13.56 15.04
CA PHE A 59 -1.79 12.47 15.98
C PHE A 59 -2.54 11.31 15.32
N GLY A 60 -3.43 11.60 14.36
CA GLY A 60 -4.20 10.61 13.60
C GLY A 60 -3.39 9.71 12.67
N PHE A 61 -2.08 9.94 12.49
CA PHE A 61 -1.21 9.13 11.64
C PHE A 61 -0.38 8.09 12.40
N THR A 62 -0.66 7.89 13.69
CA THR A 62 -0.11 6.77 14.47
C THR A 62 -1.01 5.55 14.32
N ASN A 63 -0.45 4.34 14.38
CA ASN A 63 -1.19 3.07 14.28
C ASN A 63 -1.91 2.84 12.94
N LEU A 64 -1.38 3.42 11.85
CA LEU A 64 -1.81 3.08 10.50
C LEU A 64 -0.94 1.95 9.97
N TYR A 65 -1.58 0.93 9.42
CA TYR A 65 -0.94 -0.23 8.85
C TYR A 65 -0.72 -0.02 7.36
N LEU A 66 0.32 -0.66 6.82
CA LEU A 66 0.55 -0.68 5.38
C LEU A 66 -0.48 -1.56 4.67
N HIS A 67 -1.07 -1.05 3.59
CA HIS A 67 -1.97 -1.74 2.68
C HIS A 67 -1.54 -1.52 1.25
N ALA A 68 -1.97 -2.42 0.37
CA ALA A 68 -1.84 -2.26 -1.07
C ALA A 68 -3.13 -1.67 -1.63
N TYR A 69 -3.04 -0.52 -2.28
CA TYR A 69 -4.14 0.04 -3.07
C TYR A 69 -3.94 -0.35 -4.53
N HIS A 70 -4.82 -1.19 -5.07
CA HIS A 70 -4.72 -1.67 -6.44
C HIS A 70 -4.85 -0.51 -7.44
N SER A 71 -3.77 -0.28 -8.19
CA SER A 71 -3.66 0.80 -9.17
C SER A 71 -3.66 0.29 -10.61
N GLY A 72 -3.45 -1.00 -10.82
CA GLY A 72 -3.47 -1.68 -12.11
C GLY A 72 -2.97 -3.12 -12.00
N ALA A 73 -2.93 -3.85 -13.12
CA ALA A 73 -2.51 -5.24 -13.12
C ALA A 73 -1.07 -5.41 -12.58
N GLY A 74 -0.95 -6.03 -11.39
CA GLY A 74 0.34 -6.19 -10.71
C GLY A 74 0.92 -4.88 -10.15
N LEU A 75 0.15 -3.79 -10.13
CA LEU A 75 0.57 -2.49 -9.62
C LEU A 75 -0.28 -2.11 -8.41
N ASN A 76 0.39 -1.73 -7.32
CA ASN A 76 -0.27 -1.25 -6.12
C ASN A 76 0.49 -0.09 -5.49
N ASP A 77 -0.24 0.93 -5.08
CA ASP A 77 0.29 2.03 -4.28
C ASP A 77 0.33 1.62 -2.81
N ALA A 78 1.41 1.98 -2.10
CA ALA A 78 1.52 1.74 -0.66
C ALA A 78 0.70 2.79 0.10
N VAL A 79 -0.41 2.36 0.71
CA VAL A 79 -1.30 3.24 1.50
C VAL A 79 -1.32 2.86 2.96
N LEU A 80 -1.75 3.77 3.82
CA LEU A 80 -1.71 3.64 5.28
C LEU A 80 -3.14 3.75 5.84
N LEU A 81 -3.65 2.66 6.44
CA LEU A 81 -5.03 2.55 6.93
C LEU A 81 -5.05 1.99 8.35
N ALA A 82 -6.04 2.38 9.16
CA ALA A 82 -6.18 1.91 10.55
C ALA A 82 -6.54 0.42 10.69
N ASP A 83 -6.93 -0.24 9.59
CA ASP A 83 -7.36 -1.63 9.61
C ASP A 83 -6.17 -2.61 9.66
N ARG A 84 -5.97 -3.26 10.81
CA ARG A 84 -4.93 -4.27 10.99
C ARG A 84 -5.24 -5.60 10.28
N THR A 85 -6.51 -5.94 10.11
CA THR A 85 -6.93 -7.28 9.67
C THR A 85 -6.60 -7.55 8.21
N ARG A 86 -6.65 -6.49 7.39
CA ARG A 86 -6.33 -6.53 5.95
C ARG A 86 -4.95 -5.95 5.63
N ALA A 87 -4.14 -5.65 6.64
CA ALA A 87 -2.81 -5.11 6.47
C ALA A 87 -1.91 -6.05 5.64
N ALA A 88 -1.08 -5.48 4.78
CA ALA A 88 -0.11 -6.20 3.99
C ALA A 88 0.91 -6.89 4.91
N ARG A 89 0.90 -8.23 4.89
CA ARG A 89 1.83 -9.04 5.69
C ARG A 89 3.11 -9.26 4.90
N GLY A 90 4.21 -8.72 5.40
CA GLY A 90 5.51 -8.73 4.75
C GLY A 90 6.52 -9.65 5.43
N PHE A 91 7.62 -9.92 4.72
CA PHE A 91 8.84 -10.51 5.24
C PHE A 91 10.03 -10.01 4.42
N LEU A 92 11.25 -10.16 4.96
CA LEU A 92 12.46 -9.92 4.18
C LEU A 92 12.96 -11.22 3.55
N ASN A 93 13.38 -11.14 2.29
CA ASN A 93 14.16 -12.15 1.59
C ASN A 93 15.52 -11.52 1.26
N GLY A 94 16.50 -11.69 2.16
CA GLY A 94 17.73 -10.88 2.13
C GLY A 94 17.41 -9.42 2.40
N THR A 95 17.66 -8.54 1.42
CA THR A 95 17.33 -7.10 1.49
C THR A 95 16.12 -6.70 0.64
N TYR A 96 15.36 -7.69 0.14
CA TYR A 96 14.08 -7.44 -0.53
C TYR A 96 12.94 -7.53 0.47
N ALA A 97 12.10 -6.51 0.53
CA ALA A 97 10.86 -6.55 1.31
C ALA A 97 9.72 -7.07 0.43
N VAL A 98 9.16 -8.22 0.79
CA VAL A 98 8.13 -8.92 0.02
C VAL A 98 6.87 -9.04 0.85
N PHE A 99 5.72 -8.79 0.23
CA PHE A 99 4.40 -8.77 0.86
C PHE A 99 3.48 -9.79 0.21
N ASN A 100 2.69 -10.44 1.06
CA ASN A 100 1.61 -11.31 0.66
C ASN A 100 0.29 -10.54 0.68
N LEU A 101 -0.32 -10.37 -0.49
CA LEU A 101 -1.59 -9.67 -0.69
C LEU A 101 -2.77 -10.62 -0.99
N GLY A 102 -2.60 -11.92 -0.77
CA GLY A 102 -3.67 -12.92 -0.96
C GLY A 102 -3.83 -13.46 -2.39
N GLY A 103 -2.82 -13.30 -3.25
CA GLY A 103 -2.81 -13.79 -4.63
C GLY A 103 -1.64 -14.73 -4.95
N PRO A 104 -1.57 -15.26 -6.18
CA PRO A 104 -0.53 -16.19 -6.62
C PRO A 104 0.79 -15.48 -7.00
N PHE A 105 0.95 -14.21 -6.66
CA PHE A 105 2.12 -13.40 -6.97
C PHE A 105 2.77 -12.88 -5.69
N SER A 106 4.08 -12.68 -5.74
CA SER A 106 4.82 -11.95 -4.70
C SER A 106 4.72 -10.48 -5.01
N TYR A 107 4.56 -9.65 -3.99
CA TYR A 107 4.50 -8.21 -4.15
C TYR A 107 5.66 -7.56 -3.42
N GLY A 108 6.65 -7.11 -4.17
CA GLY A 108 7.85 -6.49 -3.62
C GLY A 108 7.66 -4.99 -3.38
N MET A 109 8.25 -4.49 -2.30
CA MET A 109 8.39 -3.05 -2.06
C MET A 109 9.23 -2.43 -3.16
N ARG A 110 8.75 -1.32 -3.70
CA ARG A 110 9.51 -0.47 -4.62
C ARG A 110 9.36 0.98 -4.20
N THR A 111 10.36 1.78 -4.54
CA THR A 111 10.36 3.21 -4.29
C THR A 111 10.48 3.94 -5.62
N GLY A 112 9.52 4.80 -5.90
CA GLY A 112 9.56 5.67 -7.07
C GLY A 112 10.52 6.82 -6.87
N TYR A 113 11.11 7.27 -7.97
CA TYR A 113 11.84 8.53 -8.01
C TYR A 113 10.91 9.64 -8.54
N VAL A 114 10.95 10.81 -7.90
CA VAL A 114 10.24 12.00 -8.37
C VAL A 114 11.26 13.13 -8.51
N PRO A 115 11.61 13.58 -9.72
CA PRO A 115 12.73 14.51 -9.96
C PRO A 115 12.61 15.88 -9.30
N TYR A 116 11.41 16.26 -8.85
CA TYR A 116 11.12 17.51 -8.15
C TYR A 116 10.47 17.28 -6.78
N GLY A 117 10.37 16.03 -6.36
CA GLY A 117 9.81 15.63 -5.08
C GLY A 117 10.92 15.51 -4.05
N SER A 118 10.75 16.14 -2.89
CA SER A 118 11.58 15.83 -1.71
C SER A 118 11.37 14.41 -1.18
N TRP A 119 10.38 13.69 -1.71
CA TRP A 119 9.92 12.37 -1.28
C TRP A 119 9.46 11.57 -2.51
N GLY A 120 9.85 10.30 -2.58
CA GLY A 120 9.45 9.34 -3.60
C GLY A 120 8.33 8.42 -3.10
N PRO A 121 7.32 8.10 -3.94
CA PRO A 121 6.22 7.21 -3.54
C PRO A 121 6.72 5.78 -3.30
N ALA A 122 6.09 5.06 -2.39
CA ALA A 122 6.30 3.63 -2.22
C ALA A 122 5.19 2.82 -2.91
N TYR A 123 5.56 1.65 -3.42
CA TYR A 123 4.68 0.75 -4.15
C TYR A 123 4.84 -0.69 -3.67
N LEU A 124 3.78 -1.48 -3.81
CA LEU A 124 3.73 -2.92 -3.54
C LEU A 124 3.40 -3.67 -4.83
N ASN A 125 4.34 -3.67 -5.77
CA ASN A 125 4.09 -4.19 -7.12
C ASN A 125 4.45 -5.67 -7.22
N ALA A 126 3.82 -6.37 -8.16
CA ALA A 126 4.11 -7.77 -8.44
C ALA A 126 5.58 -7.97 -8.83
N GLY A 127 6.20 -9.02 -8.30
CA GLY A 127 7.61 -9.36 -8.48
C GLY A 127 8.43 -9.18 -7.20
N THR A 128 9.75 -9.31 -7.34
CA THR A 128 10.71 -9.33 -6.23
C THR A 128 10.84 -7.97 -5.51
N GLY A 129 10.54 -6.87 -6.21
CA GLY A 129 10.72 -5.52 -5.69
C GLY A 129 12.15 -5.01 -5.80
N GLU A 130 12.51 -4.09 -4.92
CA GLU A 130 13.84 -3.47 -4.87
C GLU A 130 14.63 -3.96 -3.66
N ARG A 131 15.95 -3.97 -3.81
CA ARG A 131 16.89 -4.29 -2.73
C ARG A 131 17.13 -3.08 -1.83
N GLY A 132 17.69 -3.37 -0.65
CA GLY A 132 18.15 -2.37 0.29
C GLY A 132 17.19 -2.12 1.44
N PHE A 133 16.23 -2.99 1.72
CA PHE A 133 15.39 -2.89 2.91
C PHE A 133 15.95 -3.74 4.06
N ALA A 134 15.78 -3.24 5.27
CA ALA A 134 16.16 -3.95 6.49
C ALA A 134 15.19 -3.61 7.64
N ILE A 135 15.21 -4.43 8.68
CA ILE A 135 14.62 -4.10 9.97
C ILE A 135 15.77 -3.86 10.94
N SER A 136 15.92 -2.63 11.42
CA SER A 136 16.91 -2.25 12.43
C SER A 136 16.18 -1.67 13.63
N ASP A 137 16.43 -2.22 14.82
CA ASP A 137 15.80 -1.78 16.07
C ASP A 137 14.26 -1.69 16.00
N GLY A 138 13.62 -2.68 15.35
CA GLY A 138 12.18 -2.73 15.14
C GLY A 138 11.62 -1.71 14.14
N ARG A 139 12.50 -0.95 13.44
CA ARG A 139 12.12 0.01 12.40
C ARG A 139 12.42 -0.58 11.03
N PHE A 140 11.45 -0.44 10.13
CA PHE A 140 11.66 -0.72 8.72
C PHE A 140 12.42 0.43 8.11
N VAL A 141 13.60 0.15 7.56
CA VAL A 141 14.51 1.17 7.01
C VAL A 141 15.00 0.74 5.64
N ARG A 142 15.48 1.70 4.87
CA ARG A 142 16.31 1.42 3.71
C ARG A 142 17.78 1.63 4.08
N VAL A 143 18.63 0.70 3.66
CA VAL A 143 20.09 0.67 3.88
C VAL A 143 20.85 1.20 2.67
N ASP A 144 20.26 2.14 1.94
CA ASP A 144 21.00 3.01 1.04
C ASP A 144 21.42 4.27 1.82
N GLY A 145 22.62 4.80 1.53
CA GLY A 145 23.19 5.94 2.26
C GLY A 145 22.39 7.26 2.16
N ASN A 146 21.23 7.24 1.52
CA ASN A 146 20.36 8.39 1.29
C ASN A 146 19.00 8.29 2.00
N PHE A 147 18.74 7.23 2.79
CA PHE A 147 17.47 7.09 3.51
C PHE A 147 17.29 8.18 4.58
N GLY A 148 16.49 9.19 4.25
CA GLY A 148 16.07 10.29 5.12
C GLY A 148 14.84 9.95 5.98
N GLY A 149 14.13 8.87 5.66
CA GLY A 149 13.03 8.34 6.47
C GLY A 149 11.77 8.04 5.67
N TRP A 150 10.76 7.53 6.38
CA TRP A 150 9.40 7.35 5.84
C TRP A 150 8.53 8.56 6.19
N MET A 151 7.76 9.02 5.21
CA MET A 151 6.72 10.02 5.42
C MET A 151 5.39 9.50 4.92
N GLY A 152 4.37 9.58 5.75
CA GLY A 152 2.98 9.47 5.29
C GLY A 152 2.54 10.84 4.79
N ILE A 153 2.28 10.99 3.49
CA ILE A 153 1.62 12.19 2.97
C ILE A 153 0.12 12.01 3.11
N VAL A 154 -0.51 12.99 3.76
CA VAL A 154 -1.94 13.03 4.11
C VAL A 154 -2.79 13.57 2.97
N CYS A 155 -2.18 14.26 2.00
CA CYS A 155 -2.92 14.97 0.98
C CYS A 155 -3.49 14.01 -0.08
N ASP A 156 -4.74 14.29 -0.41
CA ASP A 156 -5.64 13.84 -1.47
C ASP A 156 -5.08 13.97 -2.91
N TRP A 157 -3.75 14.12 -3.05
CA TRP A 157 -3.07 14.33 -4.32
C TRP A 157 -3.33 13.21 -5.34
N TRP A 158 -3.43 11.94 -4.90
CA TRP A 158 -3.61 10.82 -5.82
C TRP A 158 -4.78 9.89 -5.47
N ARG A 159 -4.96 9.50 -4.19
CA ARG A 159 -5.89 8.42 -3.79
C ARG A 159 -6.90 8.77 -2.71
N ASN A 160 -6.93 10.01 -2.20
CA ASN A 160 -7.75 10.43 -1.04
C ASN A 160 -7.53 9.60 0.25
N VAL A 161 -6.41 8.88 0.34
CA VAL A 161 -6.00 8.10 1.51
C VAL A 161 -4.51 8.37 1.79
N PRO A 162 -4.07 8.29 3.06
CA PRO A 162 -2.66 8.49 3.37
C PRO A 162 -1.78 7.49 2.62
N GLN A 163 -0.74 8.00 1.97
CA GLN A 163 0.19 7.22 1.15
C GLN A 163 1.58 7.21 1.78
N LEU A 164 2.31 6.11 1.60
CA LEU A 164 3.67 5.95 2.09
C LEU A 164 4.67 6.51 1.06
N PHE A 165 5.56 7.39 1.52
CA PHE A 165 6.66 7.95 0.75
C PHE A 165 7.99 7.75 1.49
N MET A 166 9.08 7.66 0.72
CA MET A 166 10.46 7.57 1.20
C MET A 166 11.22 8.83 0.82
N ARG A 167 12.15 9.28 1.66
CA ARG A 167 13.24 10.17 1.25
C ARG A 167 14.56 9.44 1.32
#